data_AF-A0A1C6DSF4-F1
#
_entry.id   AF-A0A1C6DSF4-F1
#
_cell.length_a   1.000
_cell.length_b   1.000
_cell.length_c   1.000
_cell.angle_alpha   90.00
_cell.angle_beta   90.00
_cell.angle_gamma   90.00
#
_symmetry.space_group_name_H-M   'P 1'
#
loop_
_entity.id
_entity.type
_entity.pdbx_description
1 polymer ?
#
loop_
_entity_poly.entity_id
_entity_poly.type
_entity_poly.pdbx_seq_one_letter_code
_entity_poly.pdbx_strand_id
1 'polypeptide(L)'
;MLGLEVEVHEEASDTVEAGLVIRQNPTATTQVPAGSTVELWVSTGPESSGNEGQEEELLIIPLPVDKETAEVQIVVDGTIVFNESVDCKQGNFPYTLTGTGTVSVEVYVDGVMDVNNTREVTFGE
;
A
#
# COMPACT_ATOMS: atom_id res chain seq x y z
N MET A 1 13.98 31.26 31.81
CA MET A 1 13.74 30.25 30.77
C MET A 1 13.14 29.05 31.49
N LEU A 2 11.88 28.69 31.22
CA LEU A 2 11.16 27.63 31.97
C LEU A 2 11.64 26.20 31.62
N GLY A 3 12.48 26.06 30.59
CA GLY A 3 13.24 24.83 30.32
C GLY A 3 12.38 23.61 30.06
N LEU A 4 11.21 23.75 29.44
CA LEU A 4 10.40 22.59 29.06
C LEU A 4 11.12 21.81 27.97
N GLU A 5 11.11 20.50 28.11
CA GLU A 5 11.54 19.57 27.07
C GLU A 5 10.32 19.23 26.21
N VAL A 6 10.51 18.99 24.92
CA VAL A 6 9.42 18.65 24.00
C VAL A 6 9.72 17.32 23.35
N GLU A 7 8.76 16.41 23.42
CA GLU A 7 8.77 15.15 22.69
C GLU A 7 7.63 15.18 21.67
N VAL A 8 7.94 14.88 20.40
CA VAL A 8 6.96 14.92 19.32
C VAL A 8 6.71 13.50 18.84
N HIS A 9 5.44 13.12 18.83
CA HIS A 9 4.89 11.91 18.27
C HIS A 9 4.11 12.25 17.01
N GLU A 10 4.18 11.40 16.01
CA GLU A 10 3.40 11.53 14.79
C GLU A 10 2.14 10.65 14.90
N GLU A 11 0.99 11.20 14.53
CA GLU A 11 -0.29 10.48 14.57
C GLU A 11 -1.10 10.90 13.33
N ALA A 12 -1.71 9.95 12.64
CA ALA A 12 -2.54 10.27 11.50
C ALA A 12 -3.93 10.75 11.94
N SER A 13 -4.51 11.68 11.19
CA SER A 13 -5.82 12.26 11.49
C SER A 13 -6.53 12.76 10.25
N ASP A 14 -7.71 12.21 9.96
CA ASP A 14 -8.53 12.63 8.81
C ASP A 14 -9.17 14.02 8.99
N THR A 15 -9.13 14.55 10.21
CA THR A 15 -9.80 15.81 10.59
C THR A 15 -8.84 16.92 10.95
N VAL A 16 -7.55 16.61 11.16
CA VAL A 16 -6.51 17.57 11.53
C VAL A 16 -5.48 17.63 10.41
N GLU A 17 -5.27 18.82 9.84
CA GLU A 17 -4.30 19.01 8.76
C GLU A 17 -2.88 18.65 9.20
N ALA A 18 -2.07 18.15 8.26
CA ALA A 18 -0.69 17.77 8.51
C ALA A 18 0.12 18.94 9.10
N GLY A 19 0.93 18.66 10.12
CA GLY A 19 1.73 19.64 10.85
C GLY A 19 1.01 20.35 11.99
N LEU A 20 -0.29 20.07 12.22
CA LEU A 20 -1.04 20.61 13.36
C LEU A 20 -1.08 19.63 14.53
N VAL A 21 -1.07 20.14 15.77
CA VAL A 21 -1.12 19.31 16.99
C VAL A 21 -2.53 18.72 17.16
N ILE A 22 -2.63 17.40 17.15
CA ILE A 22 -3.85 16.64 17.43
C ILE A 22 -4.16 16.69 18.93
N ARG A 23 -3.14 16.46 19.75
CA ARG A 23 -3.23 16.49 21.21
C ARG A 23 -1.88 16.76 21.85
N GLN A 24 -1.92 17.23 23.09
CA GLN A 24 -0.73 17.45 23.90
C GLN A 24 -0.94 16.94 25.32
N ASN A 25 0.15 16.49 25.93
CA ASN A 25 0.21 16.05 27.32
C ASN A 25 1.46 16.68 27.98
N PRO A 26 1.32 17.43 29.09
CA PRO A 26 0.09 17.76 29.80
C PRO A 26 -0.83 18.70 29.00
N THR A 27 -2.11 18.72 29.35
CA THR A 27 -3.09 19.58 28.70
C THR A 27 -2.78 21.07 28.92
N ALA A 28 -3.22 21.91 27.99
CA ALA A 28 -3.00 23.35 28.08
C ALA A 28 -3.42 23.91 29.44
N THR A 29 -2.68 24.91 29.94
CA THR A 29 -2.88 25.56 31.25
C THR A 29 -2.50 24.72 32.48
N THR A 30 -2.05 23.47 32.31
CA THR A 30 -1.50 22.67 33.41
C THR A 30 -0.17 23.25 33.89
N GLN A 31 -0.08 23.53 35.19
CA GLN A 31 1.18 23.93 35.82
C GLN A 31 2.05 22.70 36.04
N VAL A 32 3.24 22.71 35.46
CA VAL A 32 4.25 21.66 35.62
C VAL A 32 5.55 22.25 36.20
N PRO A 33 6.36 21.43 36.88
CA PRO A 33 7.70 21.82 37.27
C PRO A 33 8.53 22.32 36.08
N ALA A 34 9.49 23.20 36.35
CA ALA A 34 10.50 23.56 35.33
C ALA A 34 11.31 22.31 34.95
N GLY A 35 11.60 22.12 33.66
CA GLY A 35 12.27 20.91 33.17
C GLY A 35 11.33 19.76 32.80
N SER A 36 10.01 19.91 32.93
CA SER A 36 9.09 18.84 32.52
C SER A 36 9.00 18.68 31.00
N THR A 37 8.76 17.45 30.55
CA THR A 37 8.52 17.10 29.15
C THR A 37 7.06 17.36 28.77
N VAL A 38 6.86 17.94 27.59
CA VAL A 38 5.56 18.06 26.93
C VAL A 38 5.58 17.14 25.72
N GLU A 39 4.68 16.17 25.70
CA GLU A 39 4.43 15.30 24.56
C GLU A 39 3.41 15.96 23.64
N LEU A 40 3.73 16.04 22.35
CA LEU A 40 2.86 16.56 21.30
C LEU A 40 2.61 15.45 20.29
N TRP A 41 1.35 15.18 19.96
CA TRP A 41 0.98 14.36 18.82
C TRP A 41 0.64 15.30 17.68
N VAL A 42 1.47 15.29 16.63
CA VAL A 42 1.33 16.13 15.45
C VAL A 42 0.72 15.31 14.34
N SER A 43 -0.29 15.88 13.67
CA SER A 43 -0.97 15.25 12.56
C SER A 43 -0.03 15.05 11.38
N THR A 44 -0.04 13.86 10.81
CA THR A 44 0.53 13.59 9.49
C THR A 44 -0.47 13.81 8.36
N GLY A 45 -1.68 14.28 8.67
CA GLY A 45 -2.82 14.30 7.75
C GLY A 45 -3.65 13.01 7.85
N PRO A 46 -4.70 12.84 7.00
CA PRO A 46 -5.49 11.62 6.94
C PRO A 46 -4.61 10.37 6.88
N GLU A 47 -5.08 9.25 7.43
CA GLU A 47 -4.47 7.96 7.12
C GLU A 47 -4.75 7.71 5.64
N SER A 48 -3.85 8.20 4.79
CA SER A 48 -3.76 7.68 3.44
C SER A 48 -3.41 6.22 3.63
N SER A 49 -4.38 5.34 3.39
CA SER A 49 -4.20 3.91 3.45
C SER A 49 -3.11 3.54 2.45
N GLY A 50 -1.86 3.55 2.91
CA GLY A 50 -0.69 2.87 2.38
C GLY A 50 -0.36 2.96 0.90
N ASN A 51 -0.78 3.99 0.15
CA ASN A 51 -0.54 4.04 -1.31
C ASN A 51 -0.26 5.45 -1.86
N GLU A 52 0.39 6.34 -1.10
CA GLU A 52 0.95 7.56 -1.73
C GLU A 52 2.21 7.18 -2.52
N GLY A 53 1.99 6.69 -3.74
CA GLY A 53 3.01 6.34 -4.73
C GLY A 53 2.85 4.95 -5.34
N GLN A 54 2.11 4.04 -4.69
CA GLN A 54 1.82 2.70 -5.21
C GLN A 54 0.49 2.73 -5.95
N GLU A 55 0.50 2.74 -7.28
CA GLU A 55 -0.74 2.61 -8.05
C GLU A 55 -1.11 1.14 -8.21
N GLU A 56 -2.40 0.89 -8.35
CA GLU A 56 -2.97 -0.44 -8.56
C GLU A 56 -3.34 -0.61 -10.04
N GLU A 57 -2.78 -1.62 -10.69
CA GLU A 57 -3.21 -2.08 -12.02
C GLU A 57 -3.90 -3.44 -11.87
N LEU A 58 -5.09 -3.58 -12.46
CA LEU A 58 -5.87 -4.82 -12.37
C LEU A 58 -5.65 -5.69 -13.61
N LEU A 59 -5.01 -6.85 -13.42
CA LEU A 59 -4.89 -7.88 -14.43
C LEU A 59 -6.12 -8.79 -14.38
N ILE A 60 -6.75 -9.03 -15.53
CA ILE A 60 -7.89 -9.94 -15.65
C ILE A 60 -7.46 -11.15 -16.46
N ILE A 61 -7.07 -12.21 -15.75
CA ILE A 61 -6.43 -13.39 -16.36
C ILE A 61 -7.51 -14.41 -16.71
N PRO A 62 -7.77 -14.71 -17.99
CA PRO A 62 -8.75 -15.72 -18.39
C PRO A 62 -8.25 -17.12 -18.00
N LEU A 63 -9.11 -17.89 -17.36
CA LEU A 63 -8.83 -19.27 -16.95
C LEU A 63 -9.37 -20.27 -17.99
N PRO A 64 -8.73 -21.44 -18.14
CA PRO A 64 -9.19 -22.46 -19.06
C PRO A 64 -10.54 -23.04 -18.63
N VAL A 65 -11.51 -23.01 -19.54
CA VAL A 65 -12.89 -23.47 -19.28
C VAL A 65 -13.03 -24.99 -19.24
N ASP A 66 -12.02 -25.71 -19.73
CA ASP A 66 -11.97 -27.17 -19.84
C ASP A 66 -11.31 -27.86 -18.63
N LYS A 67 -10.88 -27.09 -17.62
CA LYS A 67 -10.19 -27.61 -16.43
C LYS A 67 -10.92 -27.20 -15.15
N GLU A 68 -10.70 -27.98 -14.08
CA GLU A 68 -11.15 -27.60 -12.74
C GLU A 68 -10.21 -26.56 -12.09
N THR A 69 -8.90 -26.70 -12.33
CA THR A 69 -7.87 -25.80 -11.83
C THR A 69 -6.80 -25.55 -12.89
N ALA A 70 -6.12 -24.41 -12.78
CA ALA A 70 -4.97 -24.04 -13.60
C ALA A 70 -3.88 -23.40 -12.75
N GLU A 71 -2.62 -23.64 -13.09
CA GLU A 71 -1.49 -22.94 -12.46
C GLU A 71 -1.36 -21.55 -13.07
N VAL A 72 -1.52 -20.50 -12.27
CA VAL A 72 -1.31 -19.12 -12.69
C VAL A 72 0.03 -18.66 -12.13
N GLN A 73 0.90 -18.19 -13.01
CA GLN A 73 2.19 -17.61 -12.66
C GLN A 73 2.27 -16.17 -13.15
N ILE A 74 2.68 -15.26 -12.26
CA ILE A 74 2.89 -13.84 -12.56
C ILE A 74 4.33 -13.51 -12.20
N VAL A 75 5.04 -12.95 -13.18
CA VAL A 75 6.44 -12.54 -13.08
C VAL A 75 6.50 -11.04 -13.26
N VAL A 76 7.19 -10.35 -12.36
CA VAL A 76 7.43 -8.90 -12.41
C VAL A 76 8.94 -8.67 -12.40
N ASP A 77 9.45 -8.03 -13.44
CA ASP A 77 10.88 -7.79 -13.67
C ASP A 77 11.74 -9.06 -13.50
N GLY A 78 11.25 -10.18 -14.02
CA GLY A 78 11.91 -11.49 -13.92
C GLY A 78 11.77 -12.20 -12.57
N THR A 79 11.07 -11.61 -11.60
CA THR A 79 10.79 -12.21 -10.29
C THR A 79 9.37 -12.78 -10.25
N ILE A 80 9.23 -14.06 -9.91
CA ILE A 80 7.90 -14.67 -9.72
C ILE A 80 7.27 -14.07 -8.45
N VAL A 81 6.17 -13.34 -8.62
CA VAL A 81 5.40 -12.72 -7.52
C VAL A 81 4.14 -13.52 -7.17
N PHE A 82 3.66 -14.34 -8.10
CA PHE A 82 2.54 -15.25 -7.89
C PHE A 82 2.80 -16.56 -8.62
N ASN A 83 2.54 -17.69 -7.97
CA ASN A 83 2.60 -19.02 -8.58
C ASN A 83 1.75 -20.00 -7.77
N GLU A 84 0.45 -20.03 -8.05
CA GLU A 84 -0.48 -20.91 -7.35
C GLU A 84 -1.51 -21.51 -8.31
N SER A 85 -2.13 -22.61 -7.87
CA SER A 85 -3.25 -23.23 -8.54
C SER A 85 -4.55 -22.49 -8.22
N VAL A 86 -5.27 -22.04 -9.26
CA VAL A 86 -6.52 -21.27 -9.15
C VAL A 86 -7.70 -22.11 -9.64
N ASP A 87 -8.88 -21.96 -9.01
CA ASP A 87 -10.13 -22.59 -9.45
C ASP A 87 -10.68 -21.91 -10.72
N CYS A 88 -10.76 -22.68 -11.80
CA CYS A 88 -11.21 -22.23 -13.12
C CYS A 88 -12.71 -21.91 -13.19
N LYS A 89 -13.53 -22.35 -12.21
CA LYS A 89 -14.98 -22.06 -12.19
C LYS A 89 -15.29 -20.57 -12.11
N GLN A 90 -14.31 -19.77 -11.69
CA GLN A 90 -14.41 -18.31 -11.66
C GLN A 90 -14.38 -17.70 -13.06
N GLY A 91 -13.93 -18.43 -14.07
CA GLY A 91 -13.76 -17.98 -15.46
C GLY A 91 -12.56 -17.05 -15.64
N ASN A 92 -12.41 -16.06 -14.76
CA ASN A 92 -11.31 -15.12 -14.76
C ASN A 92 -10.70 -15.04 -13.36
N PHE A 93 -9.38 -14.89 -13.29
CA PHE A 93 -8.64 -14.59 -12.07
C PHE A 93 -8.24 -13.10 -12.07
N PRO A 94 -8.90 -12.25 -11.28
CA PRO A 94 -8.46 -10.88 -11.08
C PRO A 94 -7.23 -10.85 -10.16
N TYR A 95 -6.16 -10.20 -10.61
CA TYR A 95 -4.96 -9.98 -9.81
C TYR A 95 -4.63 -8.48 -9.78
N THR A 96 -4.64 -7.90 -8.57
CA THR A 96 -4.24 -6.51 -8.37
C THR A 96 -2.73 -6.45 -8.24
N LEU A 97 -2.08 -5.83 -9.23
CA LEU A 97 -0.66 -5.54 -9.20
C LEU A 97 -0.46 -4.15 -8.59
N THR A 98 0.40 -4.04 -7.58
CA THR A 98 0.74 -2.75 -6.97
C THR A 98 2.21 -2.43 -7.19
N GLY A 99 2.52 -1.19 -7.53
CA GLY A 99 3.89 -0.80 -7.83
C GLY A 99 4.07 0.68 -8.07
N THR A 100 5.32 1.07 -8.35
CA THR A 100 5.73 2.44 -8.68
C THR A 100 6.62 2.40 -9.92
N GLY A 101 6.55 3.39 -10.81
CA GLY A 101 7.41 3.43 -12.01
C GLY A 101 7.00 2.40 -13.06
N THR A 102 7.91 2.02 -13.96
CA THR A 102 7.63 1.06 -15.03
C THR A 102 8.22 -0.31 -14.70
N VAL A 103 7.39 -1.36 -14.77
CA VAL A 103 7.79 -2.76 -14.57
C VAL A 103 7.40 -3.61 -15.77
N SER A 104 8.16 -4.67 -16.04
CA SER A 104 7.80 -5.69 -17.03
C SER A 104 7.00 -6.81 -16.37
N VAL A 105 5.76 -7.03 -16.83
CA VAL A 105 4.87 -8.08 -16.31
C VAL A 105 4.74 -9.20 -17.33
N GLU A 106 4.94 -10.44 -16.89
CA GLU A 106 4.67 -11.64 -17.67
C GLU A 106 3.69 -12.53 -16.92
N VAL A 107 2.65 -12.99 -17.61
CA VAL A 107 1.59 -13.84 -17.05
C VAL A 107 1.54 -15.15 -17.81
N TYR A 108 1.49 -16.25 -17.08
CA TYR A 108 1.40 -17.60 -17.62
C TYR A 108 0.24 -18.36 -16.96
N VAL A 109 -0.50 -19.13 -17.76
CA VAL A 109 -1.54 -20.05 -17.32
C VAL A 109 -1.19 -21.45 -17.82
N ASP A 110 -0.96 -22.38 -16.89
CA ASP A 110 -0.43 -23.73 -17.16
C ASP A 110 0.86 -23.71 -18.01
N GLY A 111 1.73 -22.73 -17.75
CA GLY A 111 2.96 -22.50 -18.50
C GLY A 111 2.79 -21.90 -19.89
N VAL A 112 1.56 -21.59 -20.32
CA VAL A 112 1.28 -20.87 -21.57
C VAL A 112 1.14 -19.38 -21.29
N MET A 113 1.93 -18.56 -21.99
CA MET A 113 1.92 -17.11 -21.81
C MET A 113 0.58 -16.49 -22.22
N ASP A 114 -0.02 -15.72 -21.32
CA ASP A 114 -1.16 -14.86 -21.62
C ASP A 114 -0.65 -13.52 -22.16
N VAL A 115 -0.66 -13.41 -23.49
CA VAL A 115 -0.22 -12.22 -24.22
C VAL A 115 -1.04 -10.96 -23.91
N ASN A 116 -2.26 -11.08 -23.38
CA ASN A 116 -3.10 -9.92 -23.09
C ASN A 116 -2.70 -9.26 -21.77
N ASN A 117 -2.24 -10.06 -20.80
CA ASN A 117 -1.82 -9.59 -19.48
C ASN A 117 -0.30 -9.51 -19.33
N THR A 118 0.47 -9.91 -20.36
CA THR A 118 1.93 -9.76 -20.44
C THR A 118 2.29 -8.46 -21.15
N ARG A 119 2.76 -7.45 -20.41
CA ARG A 119 3.10 -6.10 -20.91
C ARG A 119 3.98 -5.32 -19.93
N GLU A 120 4.56 -4.21 -20.38
CA GLU A 120 5.05 -3.20 -19.45
C GLU A 120 3.87 -2.45 -18.80
N VAL A 121 3.94 -2.27 -17.49
CA VAL A 121 2.97 -1.53 -16.68
C VAL A 121 3.70 -0.35 -16.06
N THR A 122 3.15 0.85 -16.26
CA THR A 122 3.66 2.08 -15.62
C THR A 122 2.66 2.54 -14.57
N PHE A 123 3.14 2.63 -13.33
CA PHE A 123 2.42 3.20 -12.20
C PHE A 123 2.85 4.66 -12.03
N GLY A 124 1.89 5.58 -12.11
CA GLY A 124 2.09 7.01 -11.94
C GLY A 124 2.24 7.75 -13.27
N GLU A 125 1.25 8.58 -13.59
CA GLU A 125 1.40 9.77 -14.45
C GLU A 125 1.03 11.05 -13.69
#